data_AF-A0A316MN29-F1
#
_entry.id   AF-A0A316MN29-F1
#
_cell.length_a   1.000
_cell.length_b   1.000
_cell.length_c   1.000
_cell.angle_alpha   90.00
_cell.angle_beta   90.00
_cell.angle_gamma   90.00
#
_symmetry.space_group_name_H-M   'P 1'
#
loop_
_entity.id
_entity.type
_entity.pdbx_description
1 polymer ?
#
loop_
_entity_poly.entity_id
_entity_poly.type
_entity_poly.pdbx_seq_one_letter_code
_entity_poly.pdbx_strand_id
1 'polypeptide(L)'
;MIERRAEFIRELDSLCENIVNCGELNYDEEKMEERFLYQSSASPENIECIKNLEYGIVMQSVPYDENKLRKFYSLKIKGTNIRLTDIAFFLERDEVVNIVLKEYPELSVTNIEAALRAITLILTGFECIELGKFYEKDEL
;
A
#
# COMPACT_ATOMS: atom_id res chain seq x y z
N MET A 1 29.64 11.18 -2.90
CA MET A 1 29.05 9.93 -3.46
C MET A 1 27.56 9.97 -3.12
N ILE A 2 26.67 9.68 -4.07
CA ILE A 2 25.21 9.72 -3.88
C ILE A 2 24.69 8.32 -4.19
N GLU A 3 23.92 7.73 -3.27
CA GLU A 3 23.28 6.42 -3.43
C GLU A 3 21.77 6.58 -3.59
N ARG A 4 21.17 5.91 -4.57
CA ARG A 4 19.71 5.83 -4.73
C ARG A 4 19.21 4.50 -4.19
N ARG A 5 18.33 4.55 -3.18
CA ARG A 5 17.65 3.37 -2.64
C ARG A 5 16.25 3.28 -3.22
N ALA A 6 16.05 2.36 -4.15
CA ALA A 6 14.77 2.19 -4.86
C ALA A 6 14.47 0.73 -5.22
N GLU A 7 15.21 -0.22 -4.66
CA GLU A 7 15.11 -1.63 -5.04
C GLU A 7 13.73 -2.21 -4.73
N PHE A 8 13.15 -1.87 -3.56
CA PHE A 8 11.80 -2.31 -3.21
C PHE A 8 10.75 -1.69 -4.13
N ILE A 9 10.87 -0.39 -4.42
CA ILE A 9 9.94 0.31 -5.31
C ILE A 9 9.98 -0.27 -6.73
N ARG A 10 11.17 -0.60 -7.25
CA ARG A 10 11.30 -1.23 -8.57
C ARG A 10 10.70 -2.64 -8.62
N GLU A 11 10.80 -3.39 -7.52
CA GLU A 11 10.19 -4.71 -7.43
C GLU A 11 8.65 -4.60 -7.47
N LEU A 12 8.07 -3.66 -6.72
CA LEU A 12 6.62 -3.38 -6.75
C LEU A 12 6.14 -2.94 -8.13
N ASP A 13 6.90 -2.06 -8.79
CA ASP A 13 6.59 -1.57 -10.14
C ASP A 13 6.60 -2.73 -11.15
N SER A 14 7.65 -3.56 -11.13
CA SER A 14 7.76 -4.75 -11.98
C SER A 14 6.62 -5.74 -11.73
N LEU A 15 6.19 -5.89 -10.46
CA LEU A 15 5.06 -6.74 -10.10
C LEU A 15 3.74 -6.21 -10.68
N CYS A 16 3.52 -4.90 -10.59
CA CYS A 16 2.34 -4.25 -11.19
C CYS A 16 2.31 -4.47 -12.70
N GLU A 17 3.44 -4.25 -13.39
CA GLU A 17 3.55 -4.49 -14.84
C GLU A 17 3.25 -5.96 -15.20
N ASN A 18 3.76 -6.91 -14.42
CA ASN A 18 3.51 -8.33 -14.63
C ASN A 18 2.02 -8.68 -14.45
N ILE A 19 1.36 -8.14 -13.43
CA ILE A 19 -0.09 -8.34 -13.22
C ILE A 19 -0.89 -7.77 -14.39
N VAL A 20 -0.53 -6.59 -14.89
CA VAL A 20 -1.20 -5.98 -16.05
C VAL A 20 -1.02 -6.83 -17.31
N ASN A 21 0.18 -7.37 -17.54
CA ASN A 21 0.51 -8.14 -18.73
C ASN A 21 -0.04 -9.57 -18.70
N CYS A 22 -0.02 -10.23 -17.54
CA CYS A 22 -0.34 -11.66 -17.40
C CYS A 22 -1.68 -11.93 -16.72
N GLY A 23 -2.27 -10.96 -16.02
CA GLY A 23 -3.54 -11.10 -15.29
C GLY A 23 -3.45 -11.88 -13.97
N GLU A 24 -2.25 -12.32 -13.59
CA GLU A 24 -2.01 -13.18 -12.43
C GLU A 24 -1.03 -12.56 -11.45
N LEU A 25 -1.29 -12.75 -10.16
CA LEU A 25 -0.34 -12.40 -9.10
C LEU A 25 0.65 -13.56 -8.95
N ASN A 26 1.89 -13.33 -9.36
CA ASN A 26 2.98 -14.26 -9.13
C ASN A 26 4.25 -13.47 -8.80
N TYR A 27 4.79 -13.68 -7.60
CA TYR A 27 6.02 -13.04 -7.16
C TYR A 27 6.77 -13.93 -6.16
N ASP A 28 8.04 -13.63 -6.02
CA ASP A 28 8.92 -14.25 -5.03
C ASP A 28 8.87 -13.42 -3.73
N GLU A 29 8.26 -13.99 -2.70
CA GLU A 29 8.09 -13.34 -1.40
C GLU A 29 9.44 -13.09 -0.72
N GLU A 30 10.39 -14.05 -0.80
CA GLU A 30 11.73 -13.90 -0.21
C GLU A 30 12.49 -12.75 -0.89
N LYS A 31 12.39 -12.66 -2.22
CA LYS A 31 12.96 -11.54 -2.98
C LYS A 31 12.33 -10.21 -2.58
N MET A 32 11.02 -10.16 -2.37
CA MET A 32 10.31 -8.95 -1.94
C MET A 32 10.81 -8.49 -0.56
N GLU A 33 10.97 -9.43 0.38
CA GLU A 33 11.57 -9.18 1.69
C GLU A 33 13.01 -8.67 1.59
N GLU A 34 13.85 -9.32 0.79
CA GLU A 34 15.24 -8.91 0.57
C GLU A 34 15.32 -7.47 0.04
N ARG A 35 14.51 -7.14 -0.98
CA ARG A 35 14.48 -5.80 -1.59
C ARG A 35 14.00 -4.74 -0.61
N PHE A 36 13.03 -5.06 0.25
CA PHE A 36 12.59 -4.19 1.33
C PHE A 36 13.70 -3.90 2.34
N LEU A 37 14.41 -4.93 2.80
CA LEU A 37 15.50 -4.79 3.76
C LEU A 37 16.73 -4.08 3.16
N TYR A 38 16.99 -4.25 1.87
CA TYR A 38 18.03 -3.50 1.15
C TYR A 38 17.71 -2.00 1.04
N GLN A 39 16.44 -1.67 0.78
CA GLN A 39 16.00 -0.27 0.76
C GLN A 39 16.08 0.38 2.15
N SER A 40 15.88 -0.42 3.19
CA SER A 40 15.91 0.01 4.59
C SER A 40 17.20 -0.46 5.28
N SER A 41 17.05 -1.23 6.36
CA SER A 41 18.11 -1.93 7.07
C SER A 41 17.52 -3.18 7.70
N ALA A 42 18.34 -4.20 7.95
CA ALA A 42 17.94 -5.42 8.67
C ALA A 42 17.82 -5.19 10.19
N SER A 43 17.08 -4.17 10.61
CA SER A 43 16.75 -3.96 12.02
C SER A 43 15.58 -4.86 12.45
N PRO A 44 15.45 -5.19 13.75
CA PRO A 44 14.32 -5.98 14.25
C PRO A 44 12.96 -5.39 13.86
N GLU A 45 12.83 -4.06 13.87
CA GLU A 45 11.59 -3.34 13.53
C GLU A 45 11.23 -3.50 12.04
N ASN A 46 12.21 -3.39 11.14
CA ASN A 46 11.98 -3.54 9.70
C ASN A 46 11.70 -5.00 9.32
N ILE A 47 12.36 -5.96 9.98
CA ILE A 47 12.10 -7.38 9.81
C ILE A 47 10.68 -7.72 10.26
N GLU A 48 10.24 -7.19 11.41
CA GLU A 48 8.89 -7.41 11.89
C GLU A 48 7.86 -6.72 10.99
N CYS A 49 8.16 -5.52 10.49
CA CYS A 49 7.32 -4.80 9.53
C CYS A 49 7.03 -5.68 8.31
N ILE A 50 8.06 -6.17 7.61
CA ILE A 50 7.86 -6.89 6.35
C ILE A 50 7.18 -8.26 6.54
N LYS A 51 7.41 -8.93 7.67
CA LYS A 51 6.73 -10.20 8.02
C LYS A 51 5.22 -10.08 8.17
N ASN A 52 4.73 -8.89 8.52
CA ASN A 52 3.31 -8.60 8.68
C ASN A 52 2.64 -8.08 7.40
N LEU A 53 3.42 -7.92 6.32
CA LEU A 53 2.95 -7.44 5.03
C LEU A 53 3.03 -8.53 3.97
N GLU A 54 2.13 -8.45 3.00
CA GLU A 54 2.22 -9.22 1.76
C GLU A 54 1.75 -8.34 0.60
N TYR A 55 2.24 -8.62 -0.61
CA TYR A 55 1.57 -8.14 -1.81
C TYR A 55 0.53 -9.18 -2.21
N GLY A 56 -0.75 -8.80 -2.20
CA GLY A 56 -1.83 -9.77 -2.30
C GLY A 56 -3.10 -9.20 -2.92
N ILE A 57 -4.06 -10.10 -3.09
CA ILE A 57 -5.39 -9.75 -3.58
C ILE A 57 -6.24 -9.27 -2.40
N VAL A 58 -6.96 -8.18 -2.62
CA VAL A 58 -7.96 -7.64 -1.70
C VAL A 58 -9.28 -7.49 -2.45
N MET A 59 -10.34 -8.02 -1.85
CA MET A 59 -11.71 -7.85 -2.35
C MET A 59 -12.40 -6.75 -1.53
N GLN A 60 -12.86 -5.69 -2.20
CA GLN A 60 -13.52 -4.56 -1.54
C GLN A 60 -14.83 -4.18 -2.21
N SER A 61 -15.81 -3.80 -1.39
CA SER A 61 -17.10 -3.28 -1.86
C SER A 61 -16.92 -2.03 -2.71
N VAL A 62 -17.70 -1.93 -3.79
CA VAL A 62 -17.69 -0.73 -4.62
C VAL A 62 -18.52 0.38 -3.98
N PRO A 63 -18.13 1.67 -4.09
CA PRO A 63 -18.77 2.77 -3.36
C PRO A 63 -20.28 2.95 -3.55
N TYR A 64 -20.86 2.36 -4.60
CA TYR A 64 -22.26 2.53 -4.99
C TYR A 64 -23.06 1.22 -4.96
N ASP A 65 -22.45 0.09 -4.60
CA ASP A 65 -23.09 -1.23 -4.58
C ASP A 65 -22.32 -2.16 -3.62
N GLU A 66 -22.75 -2.23 -2.35
CA GLU A 66 -22.04 -2.98 -1.31
C GLU A 66 -22.05 -4.51 -1.52
N ASN A 67 -22.96 -5.00 -2.35
CA ASN A 67 -23.06 -6.41 -2.73
C ASN A 67 -22.02 -6.80 -3.79
N LYS A 68 -21.48 -5.81 -4.51
CA LYS A 68 -20.43 -6.01 -5.49
C LYS A 68 -19.08 -5.70 -4.93
N LEU A 69 -18.17 -6.63 -5.17
CA LEU A 69 -16.77 -6.52 -4.83
C LEU A 69 -15.95 -6.25 -6.08
N ARG A 70 -14.90 -5.46 -5.91
CA ARG A 70 -13.84 -5.25 -6.89
C ARG A 70 -12.55 -5.83 -6.35
N LYS A 71 -11.77 -6.40 -7.26
CA LYS A 71 -10.45 -6.95 -6.97
C LYS A 71 -9.38 -5.87 -7.07
N PHE A 72 -8.59 -5.76 -6.02
CA PHE A 72 -7.38 -4.96 -5.93
C PHE A 72 -6.19 -5.88 -5.72
N TYR A 73 -5.06 -5.55 -6.34
CA TYR A 73 -3.76 -6.16 -6.07
C TYR A 73 -2.94 -5.07 -5.39
N SER A 74 -2.49 -5.31 -4.16
CA SER A 74 -1.93 -4.26 -3.31
C SER A 74 -1.04 -4.85 -2.23
N LEU A 75 -0.15 -4.01 -1.69
CA LEU A 75 0.39 -4.24 -0.35
C LEU A 75 -0.75 -4.18 0.69
N LYS A 76 -0.79 -5.18 1.56
CA LYS A 76 -1.85 -5.39 2.55
C LYS A 76 -1.28 -6.01 3.82
N ILE A 77 -2.05 -5.94 4.91
CA ILE A 77 -1.73 -6.67 6.12
C ILE A 77 -1.97 -8.16 5.87
N LYS A 78 -0.96 -8.97 6.14
CA LYS A 78 -0.96 -10.41 5.89
C LYS A 78 -2.17 -11.07 6.55
N GLY A 79 -2.89 -11.89 5.78
CA GLY A 79 -4.08 -12.59 6.27
C GLY A 79 -5.35 -11.74 6.48
N THR A 80 -5.37 -10.49 6.03
CA THR A 80 -6.55 -9.60 6.12
C THR A 80 -7.05 -9.17 4.74
N ASN A 81 -8.11 -8.37 4.64
CA ASN A 81 -8.49 -7.64 3.41
C ASN A 81 -8.25 -6.12 3.56
N ILE A 82 -7.22 -5.74 4.33
CA ILE A 82 -6.89 -4.34 4.63
C ILE A 82 -5.62 -3.95 3.87
N ARG A 83 -5.74 -3.00 2.95
CA ARG A 83 -4.61 -2.44 2.19
C ARG A 83 -3.88 -1.38 3.01
N LEU A 84 -2.63 -1.12 2.67
CA LEU A 84 -1.90 0.00 3.25
C LEU A 84 -2.53 1.36 2.91
N THR A 85 -3.14 1.48 1.73
CA THR A 85 -3.87 2.69 1.33
C THR A 85 -5.13 2.93 2.15
N ASP A 86 -5.80 1.88 2.63
CA ASP A 86 -6.95 2.01 3.54
C ASP A 86 -6.50 2.65 4.87
N ILE A 87 -5.36 2.20 5.40
CA ILE A 87 -4.74 2.76 6.60
C ILE A 87 -4.28 4.19 6.34
N ALA A 88 -3.56 4.45 5.24
CA ALA A 88 -3.09 5.78 4.90
C ALA A 88 -4.24 6.79 4.75
N PHE A 89 -5.33 6.38 4.10
CA PHE A 89 -6.54 7.20 3.98
C PHE A 89 -7.19 7.48 5.35
N PHE A 90 -7.19 6.51 6.26
CA PHE A 90 -7.67 6.74 7.62
C PHE A 90 -6.82 7.77 8.38
N LEU A 91 -5.50 7.79 8.12
CA LEU A 91 -4.57 8.73 8.76
C LEU A 91 -4.70 10.17 8.26
N GLU A 92 -5.38 10.43 7.15
CA GLU A 92 -5.64 11.79 6.64
C GLU A 92 -6.64 12.61 7.50
N ARG A 93 -7.01 12.14 8.71
CA ARG A 93 -8.04 12.74 9.58
C ARG A 93 -7.45 13.62 10.70
N ASP A 94 -8.28 14.52 11.23
CA ASP A 94 -7.93 15.60 12.15
C ASP A 94 -7.07 15.21 13.37
N GLU A 95 -7.30 14.03 13.99
CA GLU A 95 -6.51 13.60 15.16
C GLU A 95 -5.03 13.41 14.83
N VAL A 96 -4.71 12.90 13.64
CA VAL A 96 -3.33 12.69 13.19
C VAL A 96 -2.67 14.03 12.89
N VAL A 97 -3.39 14.98 12.28
CA VAL A 97 -2.89 16.32 12.03
C VAL A 97 -2.44 16.99 13.33
N ASN A 98 -3.25 16.84 14.40
CA ASN A 98 -2.91 17.39 15.71
C ASN A 98 -1.67 16.72 16.35
N ILE A 99 -1.43 15.43 16.10
CA ILE A 99 -0.22 14.74 16.57
C ILE A 99 1.00 15.27 15.81
N VAL A 100 0.92 15.40 14.48
CA VAL A 100 2.02 15.90 13.65
C VAL A 100 2.35 17.36 13.98
N LEU A 101 1.33 18.20 14.22
CA LEU A 101 1.54 19.60 14.65
C LEU A 101 2.28 19.74 15.97
N LYS A 102 2.11 18.79 16.91
CA LYS A 102 2.84 18.82 18.18
C LYS A 102 4.33 18.55 17.98
N GLU A 103 4.68 17.70 17.02
CA GLU A 103 6.07 17.36 16.70
C GLU A 103 6.71 18.41 15.80
N TYR A 104 5.95 18.96 14.85
CA TYR A 104 6.40 19.95 13.85
C TYR A 104 5.54 21.22 13.91
N PRO A 105 5.65 22.03 14.97
CA PRO A 105 4.80 23.20 15.20
C PRO A 105 4.97 24.33 14.17
N GLU A 106 6.04 24.30 13.36
CA GLU A 106 6.29 25.24 12.27
C GLU A 106 5.44 24.97 11.02
N LEU A 107 4.85 23.78 10.89
CA LEU A 107 4.00 23.43 9.75
C LEU A 107 2.58 23.98 9.92
N SER A 108 1.96 24.37 8.81
CA SER A 108 0.52 24.65 8.81
C SER A 108 -0.30 23.35 8.71
N VAL A 109 -1.55 23.39 9.18
CA VAL A 109 -2.54 22.31 8.99
C VAL A 109 -2.58 21.87 7.51
N THR A 110 -2.67 22.83 6.59
CA THR A 110 -2.70 22.56 5.15
C THR A 110 -1.44 21.86 4.63
N ASN A 111 -0.26 22.17 5.17
CA ASN A 111 0.97 21.46 4.78
C ASN A 111 0.94 20.00 5.22
N ILE A 112 0.42 19.73 6.42
CA ILE A 112 0.35 18.37 6.97
C ILE A 112 -0.68 17.55 6.20
N GLU A 113 -1.87 18.09 5.97
CA GLU A 113 -2.91 17.44 5.15
C GLU A 113 -2.38 17.12 3.74
N ALA A 114 -1.67 18.06 3.11
CA ALA A 114 -1.07 17.85 1.80
C ALA A 114 -0.01 16.74 1.83
N ALA A 115 0.81 16.65 2.89
CA ALA A 115 1.81 15.61 3.04
C ALA A 115 1.18 14.22 3.24
N LEU A 116 0.16 14.11 4.10
CA LEU A 116 -0.58 12.86 4.34
C LEU A 116 -1.26 12.40 3.04
N ARG A 117 -1.89 13.32 2.32
CA ARG A 117 -2.50 13.02 1.02
C ARG A 117 -1.49 12.54 -0.01
N ALA A 118 -0.32 13.17 -0.07
CA ALA A 118 0.74 12.76 -0.98
C ALA A 118 1.24 11.33 -0.68
N ILE A 119 1.40 10.97 0.59
CA ILE A 119 1.78 9.61 1.00
C ILE A 119 0.76 8.58 0.51
N THR A 120 -0.54 8.84 0.71
CA THR A 120 -1.60 7.94 0.22
C THR A 120 -1.58 7.80 -1.30
N LEU A 121 -1.39 8.89 -2.04
CA LEU A 121 -1.32 8.85 -3.50
C LEU A 121 -0.09 8.07 -4.00
N ILE A 122 1.06 8.21 -3.34
CA ILE A 122 2.26 7.42 -3.67
C ILE A 122 1.99 5.93 -3.44
N LEU A 123 1.38 5.56 -2.31
CA LEU A 123 1.03 4.17 -2.02
C LEU A 123 0.03 3.58 -3.03
N THR A 124 -0.93 4.39 -3.46
CA THR A 124 -1.91 4.00 -4.49
C THR A 124 -1.24 3.68 -5.83
N GLY A 125 -0.07 4.28 -6.10
CA GLY A 125 0.71 4.00 -7.31
C GLY A 125 1.23 2.57 -7.41
N PHE A 126 1.23 1.80 -6.31
CA PHE A 126 1.64 0.40 -6.28
C PHE A 126 0.45 -0.57 -6.25
N GLU A 127 -0.74 -0.12 -6.62
CA GLU A 127 -1.93 -0.96 -6.72
C GLU A 127 -2.31 -1.25 -8.18
N CYS A 128 -2.75 -2.48 -8.45
CA CYS A 128 -3.49 -2.79 -9.68
C CYS A 128 -4.97 -2.99 -9.35
N ILE A 129 -5.85 -2.51 -10.23
CA ILE A 129 -7.31 -2.59 -10.05
C ILE A 129 -7.92 -3.31 -11.25
N GLU A 130 -8.70 -4.36 -11.00
CA GLU A 130 -9.42 -5.07 -12.07
C GLU A 130 -10.66 -4.24 -12.48
N LEU A 131 -10.54 -3.49 -13.57
CA LEU A 131 -11.62 -2.66 -14.11
C LEU A 131 -12.58 -3.49 -14.96
N GLY A 132 -13.87 -3.12 -14.93
CA GLY A 132 -14.90 -3.73 -15.79
C GLY A 132 -15.40 -5.12 -15.34
N LYS A 133 -14.89 -5.64 -14.23
CA LYS A 133 -15.34 -6.89 -13.61
C LYS A 133 -15.74 -6.66 -12.15
N PHE A 134 -16.79 -7.35 -11.73
CA PHE A 134 -17.29 -7.34 -10.36
C PHE A 134 -17.54 -8.77 -9.91
N TYR A 135 -17.52 -8.95 -8.59
CA TYR A 135 -17.70 -10.23 -7.93
C TYR A 135 -18.83 -10.11 -6.91
N GLU A 136 -19.67 -11.12 -6.79
CA GLU A 136 -20.75 -11.13 -5.81
C GLU A 136 -20.20 -11.51 -4.44
N LYS A 137 -20.62 -10.79 -3.40
CA LYS A 137 -20.15 -10.98 -2.03
C LYS A 137 -20.52 -12.36 -1.45
N ASP A 138 -21.63 -12.93 -1.90
CA ASP A 138 -22.18 -14.19 -1.42
C ASP A 138 -21.51 -15.43 -2.06
N GLU A 139 -20.58 -15.23 -3.00
CA GLU A 139 -19.90 -16.30 -3.76
C GLU A 139 -18.42 -16.49 -3.38
N LEU A 140 -17.89 -15.71 -2.43
CA LEU A 140 -16.51 -15.80 -1.90
C LEU A 140 -16.45 -16.50 -0.54
#